data_AF-C3PM47-F1
#
_entry.id   AF-C3PM47-F1
#
_cell.length_a   1.000
_cell.length_b   1.000
_cell.length_c   1.000
_cell.angle_alpha   90.00
_cell.angle_beta   90.00
_cell.angle_gamma   90.00
#
_symmetry.space_group_name_H-M   'P 1'
#
loop_
_entity.id
_entity.type
_entity.pdbx_description
1 polymer ?
#
loop_
_entity_poly.entity_id
_entity_poly.type
_entity_poly.pdbx_seq_one_letter_code
_entity_poly.pdbx_strand_id
1 'polypeptide(L)'
;MIVHNEILQQIEETLNEKRFVTISAFAGAGKTTLAIKYGDRQTQAKKKIVRFINVDSADKVLEAYRQLAKEFTIYVIDEKEENIIRLVHERIANLNSAILFIFDNVEDHKDIEPYLNSIINILNDKAQVIITTKNNNLSDDIENIILVESFSKKEAILYLKKSLKNRLNKKDIDKLVEDFGSNDAASPYRLSKAVAYLKANKLLKVND
;
A
#
# COMPACT_ATOMS: atom_id res chain seq x y z
N MET A 1 -0.45 1.13 15.41
CA MET A 1 -0.77 2.53 15.03
C MET A 1 0.45 3.43 15.00
N ILE A 2 1.42 3.28 15.91
CA ILE A 2 2.72 4.00 15.86
C ILE A 2 3.54 3.52 14.64
N VAL A 3 3.80 2.22 14.54
CA VAL A 3 4.53 1.61 13.40
C VAL A 3 3.94 1.98 12.03
N HIS A 4 2.62 1.91 11.87
CA HIS A 4 1.98 2.31 10.60
C HIS A 4 2.13 3.81 10.28
N ASN A 5 2.24 4.68 11.28
CA ASN A 5 2.46 6.10 11.02
C ASN A 5 3.92 6.39 10.68
N GLU A 6 4.87 5.69 11.31
CA GLU A 6 6.29 5.74 10.95
C GLU A 6 6.52 5.26 9.53
N ILE A 7 5.91 4.13 9.13
CA ILE A 7 6.02 3.65 7.75
C ILE A 7 5.36 4.61 6.76
N LEU A 8 4.20 5.20 7.09
CA LEU A 8 3.58 6.20 6.22
C LEU A 8 4.43 7.46 6.08
N GLN A 9 5.19 7.82 7.12
CA GLN A 9 6.15 8.91 7.06
C GLN A 9 7.35 8.53 6.19
N GLN A 10 7.89 7.32 6.36
CA GLN A 10 8.96 6.79 5.51
C GLN A 10 8.55 6.78 4.03
N ILE A 11 7.32 6.34 3.71
CA ILE A 11 6.77 6.41 2.36
C ILE A 11 6.77 7.86 1.84
N GLU A 12 6.30 8.83 2.64
CA GLU A 12 6.29 10.25 2.25
C GLU A 12 7.70 10.77 1.97
N GLU A 13 8.66 10.47 2.84
CA GLU A 13 10.06 10.90 2.72
C GLU A 13 10.70 10.31 1.46
N THR A 14 10.60 8.99 1.28
CA THR A 14 11.14 8.29 0.09
C THR A 14 10.49 8.80 -1.20
N LEU A 15 9.18 9.01 -1.23
CA LEU A 15 8.50 9.53 -2.42
C LEU A 15 8.90 10.96 -2.74
N ASN A 16 9.15 11.80 -1.73
CA ASN A 16 9.58 13.18 -1.96
C ASN A 16 11.02 13.26 -2.47
N GLU A 17 11.89 12.32 -2.09
CA GLU A 17 13.29 12.26 -2.56
C GLU A 17 13.42 11.53 -3.91
N LYS A 18 12.83 10.34 -4.03
CA LYS A 18 13.09 9.39 -5.14
C LYS A 18 11.91 9.19 -6.09
N ARG A 19 10.72 9.73 -5.77
CA ARG A 19 9.44 9.57 -6.52
C ARG A 19 8.84 8.17 -6.59
N PHE A 20 9.64 7.12 -6.44
CA PHE A 20 9.19 5.73 -6.55
C PHE A 20 9.53 4.99 -5.25
N VAL A 21 8.62 4.15 -4.78
CA VAL A 21 8.86 3.29 -3.63
C VAL A 21 8.16 1.95 -3.80
N THR A 22 8.86 0.89 -3.45
CA THR A 22 8.31 -0.45 -3.34
C THR A 22 7.97 -0.75 -1.88
N ILE A 23 6.82 -1.37 -1.63
CA ILE A 23 6.42 -1.90 -0.35
C ILE A 23 6.32 -3.43 -0.50
N SER A 24 7.24 -4.15 0.12
CA SER A 24 7.31 -5.62 0.03
C SER A 24 7.13 -6.29 1.38
N ALA A 25 6.53 -7.49 1.36
CA ALA A 25 6.24 -8.35 2.53
C ALA A 25 5.55 -9.63 2.06
N PHE A 26 5.40 -10.65 2.91
CA PHE A 26 4.57 -11.80 2.53
C PHE A 26 3.06 -11.45 2.53
N ALA A 27 2.25 -12.44 2.15
CA ALA A 27 0.81 -12.27 2.02
C ALA A 27 0.16 -11.94 3.37
N GLY A 28 -0.75 -10.96 3.37
CA GLY A 28 -1.49 -10.58 4.59
C GLY A 28 -0.80 -9.56 5.50
N ALA A 29 0.43 -9.12 5.19
CA ALA A 29 1.15 -8.11 5.96
C ALA A 29 0.58 -6.68 5.87
N GLY A 30 -0.43 -6.45 5.01
CA GLY A 30 -1.14 -5.17 4.93
C GLY A 30 -0.52 -4.13 3.99
N LYS A 31 0.30 -4.55 3.02
CA LYS A 31 0.89 -3.67 1.98
C LYS A 31 -0.15 -2.82 1.26
N THR A 32 -1.17 -3.47 0.68
CA THR A 32 -2.30 -2.82 0.00
C THR A 32 -3.03 -1.84 0.92
N THR A 33 -3.32 -2.25 2.16
CA THR A 33 -3.95 -1.39 3.17
C THR A 33 -3.11 -0.14 3.47
N LEU A 34 -1.79 -0.28 3.50
CA LEU A 34 -0.87 0.82 3.76
C LEU A 34 -0.80 1.79 2.56
N ALA A 35 -0.69 1.25 1.35
CA ALA A 35 -0.70 2.05 0.12
C ALA A 35 -2.02 2.82 -0.06
N ILE A 36 -3.17 2.15 0.14
CA ILE A 36 -4.50 2.80 0.12
C ILE A 36 -4.57 3.89 1.18
N LYS A 37 -4.16 3.60 2.42
CA LYS A 37 -4.19 4.60 3.50
C LYS A 37 -3.31 5.82 3.19
N TYR A 38 -2.18 5.62 2.52
CA TYR A 38 -1.36 6.73 2.05
C TYR A 38 -2.08 7.53 0.95
N GLY A 39 -2.61 6.85 -0.07
CA GLY A 39 -3.39 7.48 -1.14
C GLY A 39 -4.60 8.28 -0.64
N ASP A 40 -5.34 7.74 0.33
CA ASP A 40 -6.46 8.43 0.99
C ASP A 40 -6.01 9.75 1.63
N ARG A 41 -4.85 9.76 2.30
CA ARG A 41 -4.29 10.99 2.89
C ARG A 41 -3.97 12.04 1.82
N GLN A 42 -3.39 11.63 0.70
CA GLN A 42 -3.07 12.55 -0.40
C GLN A 42 -4.33 13.14 -1.03
N THR A 43 -5.37 12.32 -1.18
CA THR A 43 -6.69 12.73 -1.71
C THR A 43 -7.40 13.68 -0.76
N GLN A 44 -7.48 13.34 0.53
CA GLN A 44 -8.12 14.19 1.56
C GLN A 44 -7.44 15.55 1.70
N ALA A 45 -6.10 15.57 1.61
CA ALA A 45 -5.32 16.79 1.62
C ALA A 45 -5.35 17.55 0.28
N LYS A 46 -6.03 17.03 -0.76
CA LYS A 46 -6.09 17.58 -2.12
C LYS A 46 -4.70 17.83 -2.74
N LYS A 47 -3.70 17.03 -2.32
CA LYS A 47 -2.32 17.18 -2.80
C LYS A 47 -2.11 16.54 -4.16
N LYS A 48 -2.70 15.37 -4.38
CA LYS A 48 -2.47 14.53 -5.56
C LYS A 48 -3.76 13.87 -6.02
N ILE A 49 -3.86 13.66 -7.32
CA ILE A 49 -4.84 12.75 -7.91
C ILE A 49 -4.31 11.33 -7.70
N VAL A 50 -5.09 10.43 -7.10
CA VAL A 50 -4.65 9.06 -6.83
C VAL A 50 -5.24 8.11 -7.89
N ARG A 51 -4.41 7.19 -8.38
CA ARG A 51 -4.78 6.11 -9.30
C ARG A 51 -4.31 4.78 -8.75
N PHE A 52 -5.27 3.97 -8.33
CA PHE A 52 -5.03 2.63 -7.85
C PHE A 52 -5.25 1.63 -8.98
N ILE A 53 -4.24 0.81 -9.25
CA ILE A 53 -4.23 -0.18 -10.33
C ILE A 53 -3.81 -1.51 -9.70
N ASN A 54 -4.69 -2.50 -9.75
CA ASN A 54 -4.36 -3.86 -9.35
C ASN A 54 -3.69 -4.58 -10.55
N VAL A 55 -2.49 -5.09 -10.34
CA VAL A 55 -1.58 -5.65 -11.35
C VAL A 55 -1.54 -7.17 -11.30
N ASP A 56 -2.67 -7.83 -11.00
CA ASP A 56 -2.68 -9.30 -11.00
C ASP A 56 -2.31 -9.92 -12.38
N SER A 57 -2.21 -9.11 -13.45
CA SER A 57 -1.61 -9.43 -14.76
C SER A 57 -1.30 -8.15 -15.54
N ALA A 58 -0.41 -8.21 -16.54
CA ALA A 58 -0.11 -7.08 -17.45
C ALA A 58 -1.37 -6.50 -18.12
N ASP A 59 -2.31 -7.36 -18.55
CA ASP A 59 -3.55 -6.93 -19.22
C ASP A 59 -4.40 -5.99 -18.33
N LYS A 60 -4.42 -6.22 -17.01
CA LYS A 60 -5.15 -5.34 -16.07
C LYS A 60 -4.56 -3.94 -16.01
N VAL A 61 -3.25 -3.80 -16.20
CA VAL A 61 -2.59 -2.48 -16.24
C VAL A 61 -3.02 -1.73 -17.49
N LEU A 62 -3.00 -2.41 -18.63
CA LEU A 62 -3.44 -1.85 -19.91
C LEU A 62 -4.92 -1.45 -19.87
N GLU A 63 -5.80 -2.31 -19.31
CA GLU A 63 -7.21 -1.98 -19.12
C GLU A 63 -7.41 -0.75 -18.24
N ALA A 64 -6.64 -0.61 -17.15
CA ALA A 64 -6.69 0.58 -16.31
C ALA A 64 -6.28 1.84 -17.08
N TYR A 65 -5.27 1.76 -17.96
CA TYR A 65 -4.86 2.88 -18.81
C TYR A 65 -5.88 3.21 -19.90
N ARG A 66 -6.56 2.21 -20.47
CA ARG A 66 -7.71 2.44 -21.38
C ARG A 66 -8.85 3.16 -20.66
N GLN A 67 -9.11 2.81 -19.41
CA GLN A 67 -10.11 3.50 -18.59
C GLN A 67 -9.68 4.94 -18.27
N LEU A 68 -8.40 5.19 -18.00
CA LEU A 68 -7.87 6.55 -17.84
C LEU A 68 -7.99 7.39 -19.12
N ALA A 69 -7.66 6.80 -20.26
CA ALA A 69 -7.85 7.44 -21.55
C ALA A 69 -9.31 7.85 -21.75
N LYS A 70 -10.26 6.97 -21.43
CA LYS A 70 -11.69 7.27 -21.47
C LYS A 70 -12.09 8.39 -20.52
N GLU A 71 -11.62 8.38 -19.27
CA GLU A 71 -11.85 9.48 -18.31
C GLU A 71 -11.35 10.83 -18.84
N PHE A 72 -10.22 10.80 -19.54
CA PHE A 72 -9.63 11.97 -20.18
C PHE A 72 -10.21 12.32 -21.55
N THR A 73 -11.20 11.57 -22.04
CA THR A 73 -11.81 11.75 -23.37
C THR A 73 -10.78 11.62 -24.50
N ILE A 74 -9.82 10.70 -24.34
CA ILE A 74 -8.81 10.34 -25.34
C ILE A 74 -9.33 9.12 -26.10
N TYR A 75 -9.33 9.19 -27.43
CA TYR A 75 -9.70 8.08 -28.29
C TYR A 75 -8.51 7.11 -28.43
N VAL A 76 -8.69 5.86 -28.01
CA VAL A 76 -7.62 4.82 -27.97
C VAL A 76 -8.07 3.47 -28.52
N ILE A 77 -9.17 3.45 -29.28
CA ILE A 77 -9.64 2.23 -29.94
C ILE A 77 -8.60 1.84 -31.01
N ASP A 78 -8.22 0.56 -31.03
CA ASP A 78 -7.19 -0.02 -31.91
C ASP A 78 -5.77 0.57 -31.76
N GLU A 79 -5.55 1.43 -30.76
CA GLU A 79 -4.22 1.93 -30.43
C GLU A 79 -3.35 0.85 -29.77
N LYS A 80 -2.06 0.88 -30.11
CA LYS A 80 -1.02 0.07 -29.45
C LYS A 80 -0.81 0.54 -28.02
N GLU A 81 -0.43 -0.37 -27.14
CA GLU A 81 -0.20 -0.09 -25.71
C GLU A 81 0.74 1.11 -25.49
N GLU A 82 1.85 1.19 -26.22
CA GLU A 82 2.83 2.27 -26.05
C GLU A 82 2.22 3.65 -26.37
N ASN A 83 1.35 3.72 -27.37
CA ASN A 83 0.62 4.94 -27.72
C ASN A 83 -0.38 5.32 -26.64
N ILE A 84 -1.08 4.34 -26.07
CA ILE A 84 -2.05 4.57 -24.98
C ILE A 84 -1.34 5.14 -23.76
N ILE A 85 -0.24 4.52 -23.34
CA ILE A 85 0.59 4.97 -22.22
C ILE A 85 1.06 6.40 -22.47
N ARG A 86 1.64 6.67 -23.65
CA ARG A 86 2.13 8.00 -24.01
C ARG A 86 1.03 9.05 -23.96
N LEU A 87 -0.12 8.82 -24.61
CA LEU A 87 -1.22 9.78 -24.67
C LEU A 87 -1.81 10.08 -23.29
N VAL A 88 -1.98 9.05 -22.45
CA VAL A 88 -2.45 9.20 -21.08
C VAL A 88 -1.46 10.04 -20.27
N HIS A 89 -0.16 9.76 -20.37
CA HIS A 89 0.86 10.52 -19.65
C HIS A 89 1.01 11.95 -20.17
N GLU A 90 0.95 12.20 -21.48
CA GLU A 90 0.91 13.57 -22.02
C GLU A 90 -0.28 14.35 -21.47
N ARG A 91 -1.44 13.70 -21.34
CA ARG A 91 -2.60 14.36 -20.72
C ARG A 91 -2.38 14.66 -19.25
N ILE A 92 -1.79 13.73 -18.49
CA ILE A 92 -1.47 13.92 -17.07
C ILE A 92 -0.42 15.03 -16.89
N ALA A 93 0.59 15.09 -17.75
CA ALA A 93 1.62 16.13 -17.73
C ALA A 93 1.01 17.54 -17.87
N ASN A 94 -0.15 17.66 -18.52
CA ASN A 94 -0.87 18.91 -18.69
C ASN A 94 -1.87 19.23 -17.56
N LEU A 95 -2.02 18.35 -16.55
CA LEU A 95 -2.84 18.63 -15.38
C LEU A 95 -2.14 19.61 -14.42
N ASN A 96 -2.94 20.40 -13.69
CA ASN A 96 -2.47 21.29 -12.64
C ASN A 96 -2.10 20.56 -11.33
N SER A 97 -2.52 19.30 -11.19
CA SER A 97 -2.30 18.49 -10.00
C SER A 97 -1.28 17.40 -10.29
N ALA A 98 -0.40 17.14 -9.32
CA ALA A 98 0.44 15.95 -9.34
C ALA A 98 -0.40 14.68 -9.19
N ILE A 99 0.13 13.56 -9.66
CA ILE A 99 -0.52 12.25 -9.61
C ILE A 99 0.28 11.28 -8.74
N LEU A 100 -0.43 10.40 -8.05
CA LEU A 100 0.12 9.24 -7.35
C LEU A 100 -0.44 7.98 -7.99
N PHE A 101 0.41 7.17 -8.59
CA PHE A 101 0.07 5.82 -9.01
C PHE A 101 0.34 4.83 -7.88
N ILE A 102 -0.58 3.89 -7.69
CA ILE A 102 -0.43 2.74 -6.81
C ILE A 102 -0.59 1.49 -7.67
N PHE A 103 0.51 0.80 -7.94
CA PHE A 103 0.53 -0.50 -8.60
C PHE A 103 0.49 -1.59 -7.52
N ASP A 104 -0.69 -2.17 -7.32
CA ASP A 104 -0.95 -3.15 -6.28
C ASP A 104 -0.74 -4.58 -6.79
N ASN A 105 -0.16 -5.46 -5.95
CA ASN A 105 0.09 -6.87 -6.25
C ASN A 105 0.97 -7.15 -7.49
N VAL A 106 2.03 -6.37 -7.69
CA VAL A 106 2.98 -6.62 -8.78
C VAL A 106 3.80 -7.87 -8.49
N GLU A 107 3.77 -8.86 -9.39
CA GLU A 107 4.57 -10.08 -9.28
C GLU A 107 5.83 -10.01 -10.14
N ASP A 108 5.73 -9.53 -11.38
CA ASP A 108 6.86 -9.29 -12.29
C ASP A 108 7.00 -7.78 -12.58
N HIS A 109 8.23 -7.26 -12.49
CA HIS A 109 8.54 -5.87 -12.83
C HIS A 109 8.19 -5.55 -14.29
N LYS A 110 8.32 -6.53 -15.19
CA LYS A 110 8.04 -6.37 -16.63
C LYS A 110 6.59 -5.97 -16.92
N ASP A 111 5.65 -6.33 -16.05
CA ASP A 111 4.23 -5.99 -16.22
C ASP A 111 3.97 -4.48 -16.06
N ILE A 112 4.85 -3.76 -15.37
CA ILE A 112 4.73 -2.32 -15.13
C ILE A 112 5.85 -1.50 -15.77
N GLU A 113 6.92 -2.13 -16.22
CA GLU A 113 8.12 -1.47 -16.76
C GLU A 113 7.83 -0.43 -17.86
N PRO A 114 6.99 -0.71 -18.89
CA PRO A 114 6.66 0.29 -19.91
C PRO A 114 6.01 1.55 -19.33
N TYR A 115 5.18 1.37 -18.31
CA TYR A 115 4.47 2.44 -17.62
C TYR A 115 5.43 3.26 -16.77
N LEU A 116 6.30 2.60 -15.99
CA LEU A 116 7.32 3.28 -15.16
C LEU A 116 8.28 4.10 -16.03
N ASN A 117 8.78 3.51 -17.12
CA ASN A 117 9.66 4.19 -18.06
C ASN A 117 8.99 5.44 -18.65
N SER A 118 7.72 5.34 -19.02
CA SER A 118 6.97 6.49 -19.53
C SER A 118 6.71 7.56 -18.44
N ILE A 119 6.44 7.16 -17.19
CA ILE A 119 6.32 8.08 -16.03
C ILE A 119 7.63 8.85 -15.80
N ILE A 120 8.78 8.16 -15.88
CA ILE A 120 10.10 8.77 -15.72
C ILE A 120 10.32 9.80 -16.83
N ASN A 121 10.04 9.44 -18.09
CA ASN A 121 10.37 10.25 -19.26
C ASN A 121 9.40 11.42 -19.51
N ILE A 122 8.11 11.26 -19.22
CA ILE A 122 7.07 12.24 -19.60
C ILE A 122 6.62 13.06 -18.40
N LEU A 123 6.41 12.42 -17.25
CA LEU A 123 5.74 13.07 -16.13
C LEU A 123 6.69 13.84 -15.20
N ASN A 124 8.00 13.53 -15.22
CA ASN A 124 8.98 14.17 -14.35
C ASN A 124 8.44 14.29 -12.91
N ASP A 125 8.69 15.40 -12.22
CA ASP A 125 8.25 15.65 -10.83
C ASP A 125 6.72 15.65 -10.61
N LYS A 126 5.88 15.57 -11.65
CA LYS A 126 4.42 15.49 -11.51
C LYS A 126 3.89 14.14 -11.07
N ALA A 127 4.72 13.10 -11.04
CA ALA A 127 4.27 11.75 -10.70
C ALA A 127 5.12 11.08 -9.64
N GLN A 128 4.41 10.46 -8.70
CA GLN A 128 4.95 9.55 -7.71
C GLN A 128 4.31 8.17 -7.85
N VAL A 129 5.03 7.12 -7.45
CA VAL A 129 4.61 5.73 -7.63
C VAL A 129 4.85 4.93 -6.37
N ILE A 130 3.81 4.23 -5.91
CA ILE A 130 3.91 3.16 -4.91
C ILE A 130 3.69 1.84 -5.62
N ILE A 131 4.58 0.89 -5.42
CA ILE A 131 4.44 -0.50 -5.86
C ILE A 131 4.23 -1.37 -4.63
N THR A 132 3.28 -2.30 -4.65
CA THR A 132 3.20 -3.33 -3.61
C THR A 132 3.44 -4.70 -4.23
N THR A 133 4.21 -5.53 -3.54
CA THR A 133 4.65 -6.82 -4.08
C THR A 133 4.95 -7.82 -2.96
N LYS A 134 4.97 -9.11 -3.28
CA LYS A 134 5.54 -10.15 -2.40
C LYS A 134 7.05 -10.30 -2.58
N ASN A 135 7.60 -9.82 -3.70
CA ASN A 135 9.02 -9.92 -4.03
C ASN A 135 9.80 -8.77 -3.37
N ASN A 136 10.70 -9.08 -2.43
CA ASN A 136 11.54 -8.08 -1.78
C ASN A 136 12.70 -7.57 -2.65
N ASN A 137 12.91 -8.17 -3.83
CA ASN A 137 13.90 -7.76 -4.81
C ASN A 137 13.23 -7.56 -6.18
N LEU A 138 12.10 -6.84 -6.21
CA LEU A 138 11.36 -6.59 -7.45
C LEU A 138 12.18 -5.76 -8.45
N SER A 139 12.94 -4.78 -7.95
CA SER A 139 13.80 -3.90 -8.73
C SER A 139 14.93 -3.37 -7.84
N ASP A 140 16.16 -3.38 -8.34
CA ASP A 140 17.33 -2.84 -7.62
C ASP A 140 17.35 -1.30 -7.63
N ASP A 141 16.71 -0.68 -8.63
CA ASP A 141 16.70 0.78 -8.81
C ASP A 141 15.61 1.52 -7.98
N ILE A 142 14.70 0.78 -7.34
CA ILE A 142 13.58 1.37 -6.59
C ILE A 142 13.73 1.02 -5.11
N GLU A 143 13.78 2.05 -4.27
CA GLU A 143 13.86 1.89 -2.82
C GLU A 143 12.73 0.99 -2.30
N ASN A 144 13.09 -0.01 -1.51
CA ASN A 144 12.15 -1.00 -1.00
C ASN A 144 11.97 -0.89 0.52
N ILE A 145 10.76 -0.53 0.93
CA ILE A 145 10.32 -0.58 2.32
C ILE A 145 9.77 -1.98 2.60
N ILE A 146 10.57 -2.79 3.32
CA ILE A 146 10.18 -4.12 3.74
C ILE A 146 9.30 -4.02 4.99
N LEU A 147 8.03 -4.44 4.90
CA LEU A 147 7.19 -4.57 6.09
C LEU A 147 7.58 -5.85 6.82
N VAL A 148 8.19 -5.68 7.99
CA VAL A 148 8.52 -6.81 8.87
C VAL A 148 7.22 -7.41 9.42
N GLU A 149 7.06 -8.73 9.24
CA GLU A 149 5.80 -9.45 9.43
C GLU A 149 5.35 -9.63 10.87
N SER A 150 6.19 -9.26 11.83
CA SER A 150 5.95 -9.55 13.23
C SER A 150 6.07 -8.29 14.06
N PHE A 151 5.03 -8.04 14.85
CA PHE A 151 5.23 -7.27 16.06
C PHE A 151 6.18 -8.05 16.97
N SER A 152 7.18 -7.38 17.52
CA SER A 152 7.78 -7.85 18.76
C SER A 152 6.70 -8.04 19.83
N LYS A 153 6.95 -8.88 20.83
CA LYS A 153 6.03 -9.05 21.98
C LYS A 153 5.58 -7.71 22.57
N LYS A 154 6.49 -6.74 22.67
CA LYS A 154 6.20 -5.38 23.19
C LYS A 154 5.23 -4.61 22.30
N GLU A 155 5.42 -4.65 20.98
CA GLU A 155 4.54 -3.99 20.01
C GLU A 155 3.16 -4.64 19.96
N ALA A 156 3.10 -5.97 20.07
CA ALA A 156 1.85 -6.73 20.11
C ALA A 156 1.00 -6.34 21.33
N ILE A 157 1.63 -6.31 22.52
CA ILE A 157 0.99 -5.85 23.75
C ILE A 157 0.50 -4.40 23.61
N LEU A 158 1.34 -3.50 23.07
CA LEU A 158 0.98 -2.10 22.88
C LEU A 158 -0.19 -1.94 21.90
N TYR A 159 -0.20 -2.70 20.82
CA TYR A 159 -1.27 -2.73 19.83
C TYR A 159 -2.61 -3.18 20.45
N LEU A 160 -2.60 -4.27 21.21
CA LEU A 160 -3.80 -4.80 21.88
C LEU A 160 -4.35 -3.81 22.90
N LYS A 161 -3.49 -3.25 23.78
CA LYS A 161 -3.89 -2.22 24.76
C LYS A 161 -4.53 -1.00 24.10
N LYS A 162 -3.95 -0.50 23.00
CA LYS A 162 -4.53 0.64 22.27
C LYS A 162 -5.85 0.29 21.60
N SER A 163 -5.94 -0.91 21.02
CA SER A 163 -7.09 -1.31 20.22
C SER A 163 -8.30 -1.71 21.06
N LEU A 164 -8.08 -2.34 22.21
CA LEU A 164 -9.11 -2.90 23.09
C LEU A 164 -9.29 -2.11 24.39
N LYS A 165 -8.43 -1.12 24.67
CA LYS A 165 -8.44 -0.30 25.89
C LYS A 165 -8.47 -1.21 27.13
N ASN A 166 -9.40 -0.97 28.06
CA ASN A 166 -9.52 -1.70 29.32
C ASN A 166 -10.41 -2.95 29.21
N ARG A 167 -10.67 -3.48 28.00
CA ARG A 167 -11.53 -4.66 27.83
C ARG A 167 -10.86 -5.97 28.26
N LEU A 168 -9.53 -5.99 28.33
CA LEU A 168 -8.76 -7.18 28.66
C LEU A 168 -7.78 -6.86 29.79
N ASN A 169 -7.62 -7.80 30.71
CA ASN A 169 -6.58 -7.72 31.72
C ASN A 169 -5.21 -8.10 31.10
N LYS A 170 -4.14 -7.96 31.88
CA LYS A 170 -2.77 -8.28 31.41
C LYS A 170 -2.64 -9.74 30.97
N LYS A 171 -3.25 -10.68 31.70
CA LYS A 171 -3.17 -12.12 31.43
C LYS A 171 -3.82 -12.48 30.09
N ASP A 172 -4.96 -11.90 29.78
CA ASP A 172 -5.66 -12.11 28.51
C ASP A 172 -4.87 -11.52 27.33
N ILE A 173 -4.23 -10.36 27.53
CA ILE A 173 -3.36 -9.76 26.52
C ILE A 173 -2.15 -10.65 26.25
N ASP A 174 -1.47 -11.11 27.30
CA ASP A 174 -0.29 -11.97 27.17
C ASP A 174 -0.67 -13.29 26.44
N LYS A 175 -1.81 -13.88 26.79
CA LYS A 175 -2.35 -15.07 26.12
C LYS A 175 -2.68 -14.82 24.64
N LEU A 176 -3.31 -13.70 24.28
CA LEU A 176 -3.57 -13.36 22.88
C LEU A 176 -2.28 -13.19 22.07
N VAL A 177 -1.22 -12.66 22.68
CA VAL A 177 0.08 -12.53 22.00
C VAL A 177 0.70 -13.90 21.76
N GLU A 178 0.60 -14.82 22.73
CA GLU A 178 1.03 -16.22 22.58
C GLU A 178 0.19 -16.98 21.54
N ASP A 179 -1.13 -16.88 21.59
CA ASP A 179 -2.05 -17.58 20.67
C ASP A 179 -1.88 -17.14 19.20
N PHE A 180 -1.46 -15.89 18.97
CA PHE A 180 -1.29 -15.29 17.64
C PHE A 180 0.16 -15.02 17.25
N GLY A 181 1.12 -15.64 17.96
CA GLY A 181 2.55 -15.47 17.76
C GLY A 181 3.40 -16.64 18.28
N SER A 182 4.67 -16.34 18.49
CA SER A 182 5.64 -17.10 19.27
C SER A 182 6.20 -16.20 20.37
N ASN A 183 7.10 -16.71 21.22
CA ASN A 183 7.65 -15.95 22.36
C ASN A 183 8.23 -14.57 21.98
N ASP A 184 8.69 -14.39 20.74
CA ASP A 184 9.40 -13.17 20.31
C ASP A 184 8.67 -12.38 19.22
N ALA A 185 7.68 -12.97 18.55
CA ALA A 185 7.08 -12.42 17.34
C ALA A 185 5.58 -12.75 17.24
N ALA A 186 4.72 -11.75 17.04
CA ALA A 186 3.29 -11.95 16.86
C ALA A 186 2.79 -11.33 15.56
N SER A 187 1.89 -12.04 14.86
CA SER A 187 1.37 -11.61 13.56
C SER A 187 0.41 -10.43 13.71
N PRO A 188 0.73 -9.24 13.14
CA PRO A 188 -0.15 -8.07 13.19
C PRO A 188 -1.52 -8.36 12.55
N TYR A 189 -1.55 -9.15 11.47
CA TYR A 189 -2.78 -9.53 10.79
C TYR A 189 -3.69 -10.36 11.71
N ARG A 190 -3.18 -11.44 12.29
CA ARG A 190 -3.95 -12.31 13.18
C ARG A 190 -4.46 -11.55 14.40
N LEU A 191 -3.60 -10.72 15.01
CA LEU A 191 -4.01 -9.84 16.11
C LEU A 191 -5.10 -8.85 15.68
N SER A 192 -5.05 -8.29 14.47
CA SER A 192 -6.08 -7.38 13.97
C SER A 192 -7.44 -8.07 13.79
N LYS A 193 -7.45 -9.33 13.33
CA LYS A 193 -8.67 -10.13 13.22
C LYS A 193 -9.24 -10.47 14.59
N ALA A 194 -8.40 -10.84 15.54
CA ALA A 194 -8.82 -11.06 16.93
C ALA A 194 -9.44 -9.79 17.54
N VAL A 195 -8.79 -8.64 17.36
CA VAL A 195 -9.32 -7.34 17.81
C VAL A 195 -10.68 -7.03 17.17
N ALA A 196 -10.84 -7.23 15.86
CA ALA A 196 -12.10 -6.99 15.17
C ALA A 196 -13.22 -7.88 15.72
N TYR A 197 -12.93 -9.17 15.92
CA TYR A 197 -13.86 -10.13 16.52
C TYR A 197 -14.26 -9.72 17.95
N LEU A 198 -13.31 -9.35 18.80
CA LEU A 198 -13.55 -8.91 20.18
C LEU A 198 -14.31 -7.57 20.26
N LYS A 199 -14.16 -6.71 19.25
CA LYS A 199 -14.93 -5.46 19.16
C LYS A 199 -16.38 -5.72 18.82
N ALA A 200 -16.63 -6.62 17.86
CA ALA A 200 -17.95 -7.01 17.42
C ALA A 200 -18.73 -7.80 18.49
N ASN A 201 -18.03 -8.62 19.29
CA ASN A 201 -18.65 -9.45 20.32
C ASN A 201 -18.47 -8.83 21.72
N LYS A 202 -19.49 -8.10 22.19
CA LYS A 202 -19.51 -7.40 23.50
C LYS A 202 -19.37 -8.31 24.74
N LEU A 203 -19.31 -9.63 24.58
CA LEU A 203 -19.54 -10.62 25.65
C LEU A 203 -18.28 -11.09 26.39
N LEU A 204 -17.09 -10.69 26.00
CA LEU A 204 -15.86 -11.05 26.74
C LEU A 204 -15.49 -9.94 27.72
N LYS A 205 -16.32 -9.75 28.75
CA LYS A 205 -15.79 -9.33 30.05
C LYS A 205 -15.30 -10.61 30.71
N VAL A 206 -13.98 -10.84 30.69
CA VAL A 206 -13.40 -11.92 31.49
C VAL A 206 -13.49 -11.46 32.94
N ASN A 207 -14.18 -12.25 33.77
CA ASN A 207 -14.39 -11.98 35.20
C ASN A 207 -13.06 -11.69 35.91
N ASP A 208 -13.12 -10.76 36.86
CA ASP A 208 -12.03 -10.37 37.76
C ASP A 208 -11.43 -11.55 38.54
#